data_AF-A0A9E4NR52-F1
#
_entry.id   AF-A0A9E4NR52-F1
#
_cell.length_a   1.000
_cell.length_b   1.000
_cell.length_c   1.000
_cell.angle_alpha   90.00
_cell.angle_beta   90.00
_cell.angle_gamma   90.00
#
_symmetry.space_group_name_H-M   'P 1'
#
loop_
_entity.id
_entity.type
_entity.pdbx_description
1 polymer ?
#
loop_
_entity_poly.entity_id
_entity_poly.type
_entity_poly.pdbx_seq_one_letter_code
_entity_poly.pdbx_strand_id
1 'polypeptide(L)'
;MPTIFEAKMDGSNAIRYFHISMVRFYLDQAYENCSKAKEDCQEGLLLASSVTGIVFSAMSIESFVNEVCEDVIPKEELKDFIHLRRSYRKEKGESSVAAKVRILFKLKFDQDVPEIIMAGIEETISLRNNLVHYKLSEMAGKYILPPVAKTPTSDGQFMHTIDFTVMPERVEPPFIQKVSGLAAASCFNSALSLINEWGSLHGEKDSIPGLQKIT
;
A
#
# COMPACT_ATOMS: atom_id res chain seq x y z
N MET A 1 2.17 -7.03 -24.66
CA MET A 1 2.48 -5.62 -25.03
C MET A 1 1.82 -5.29 -26.38
N PRO A 2 0.68 -4.60 -26.39
CA PRO A 2 0.10 -4.12 -27.64
C PRO A 2 0.96 -3.00 -28.22
N THR A 3 1.33 -3.11 -29.50
CA THR A 3 1.97 -2.02 -30.24
C THR A 3 0.87 -1.32 -31.02
N ILE A 4 0.62 -0.04 -30.72
CA ILE A 4 -0.37 0.77 -31.44
C ILE A 4 0.38 1.56 -32.51
N PHE A 5 -0.02 1.36 -33.77
CA PHE A 5 0.51 2.08 -34.92
C PHE A 5 -0.56 3.08 -35.39
N GLU A 6 -0.24 4.36 -35.35
CA GLU A 6 -1.01 5.38 -36.06
C GLU A 6 -0.24 5.74 -37.33
N ALA A 7 -0.63 5.12 -38.45
CA ALA A 7 -0.15 5.50 -39.77
C ALA A 7 -1.16 6.47 -40.38
N LYS A 8 -0.77 7.74 -40.52
CA LYS A 8 -1.59 8.72 -41.26
C LYS A 8 -1.32 8.55 -42.75
N MET A 9 -2.37 8.27 -43.51
CA MET A 9 -2.32 8.06 -44.98
C MET A 9 -1.95 9.33 -45.76
N ASP A 10 -1.75 10.46 -45.09
CA ASP A 10 -1.49 11.78 -45.66
C ASP A 10 0.02 12.09 -45.88
N GLY A 11 0.91 11.13 -45.59
CA GLY A 11 2.35 11.30 -45.73
C GLY A 11 3.01 12.04 -44.56
N SER A 12 2.28 12.31 -43.47
CA SER A 12 2.86 12.81 -42.22
C SER A 12 3.56 11.71 -41.41
N ASN A 13 4.33 12.10 -40.40
CA ASN A 13 5.13 11.19 -39.59
C ASN A 13 4.28 10.08 -38.98
N ALA A 14 4.66 8.82 -39.21
CA ALA A 14 4.11 7.69 -38.47
C ALA A 14 4.55 7.76 -37.01
N ILE A 15 3.59 7.66 -36.08
CA ILE A 15 3.88 7.70 -34.64
C ILE A 15 3.81 6.27 -34.10
N ARG A 16 4.91 5.83 -33.47
CA ARG A 16 4.99 4.56 -32.76
C ARG A 16 4.84 4.81 -31.26
N TYR A 17 3.76 4.31 -30.68
CA TYR A 17 3.55 4.36 -29.24
C TYR A 17 4.10 3.08 -28.59
N PHE A 18 4.92 3.25 -27.55
CA PHE A 18 5.33 2.17 -26.64
C PHE A 18 4.56 2.34 -25.33
N HIS A 19 3.80 1.32 -24.93
CA HIS A 19 3.17 1.29 -23.62
C HIS A 19 4.06 0.50 -22.66
N ILE A 20 4.66 1.20 -21.69
CA ILE A 20 5.35 0.59 -20.55
C ILE A 20 4.29 0.41 -19.47
N SER A 21 3.95 -0.84 -19.14
CA SER A 21 3.05 -1.10 -18.01
C SER A 21 3.74 -0.66 -16.72
N MET A 22 3.16 0.35 -16.07
CA MET A 22 3.67 0.90 -14.83
C MET A 22 3.51 -0.12 -13.70
N VAL A 23 2.47 -0.97 -13.78
CA VAL A 23 2.27 -2.12 -12.88
C VAL A 23 3.51 -2.98 -12.82
N ARG A 24 3.98 -3.44 -14.00
CA ARG A 24 5.14 -4.35 -14.08
C ARG A 24 6.40 -3.66 -13.62
N PHE A 25 6.64 -2.42 -14.07
CA PHE A 25 7.80 -1.64 -13.67
C PHE A 25 7.90 -1.51 -12.14
N TYR A 26 6.81 -1.10 -11.48
CA TYR A 26 6.81 -0.96 -10.02
C TYR A 26 6.91 -2.30 -9.31
N LEU A 27 6.33 -3.37 -9.86
CA LEU A 27 6.42 -4.69 -9.25
C LEU A 27 7.83 -5.28 -9.33
N ASP A 28 8.56 -5.05 -10.43
CA ASP A 28 9.96 -5.47 -10.55
C ASP A 28 10.84 -4.71 -9.54
N GLN A 29 10.64 -3.40 -9.42
CA GLN A 29 11.35 -2.58 -8.42
C GLN A 29 11.00 -2.99 -6.99
N ALA A 30 9.73 -3.32 -6.72
CA ALA A 30 9.31 -3.86 -5.44
C ALA A 30 10.01 -5.20 -5.15
N TYR A 31 10.03 -6.13 -6.12
CA TYR A 31 10.65 -7.45 -5.94
C TYR A 31 12.13 -7.35 -5.58
N GLU A 32 12.89 -6.54 -6.30
CA GLU A 32 14.34 -6.35 -6.05
C GLU A 32 14.59 -5.77 -4.65
N ASN A 33 13.87 -4.72 -4.28
CA ASN A 33 14.05 -4.06 -2.99
C ASN A 33 13.55 -4.90 -1.82
N CYS A 34 12.42 -5.59 -1.96
CA CYS A 34 11.88 -6.46 -0.91
C CYS A 34 12.76 -7.70 -0.71
N SER A 35 13.31 -8.27 -1.79
CA SER A 35 14.24 -9.41 -1.68
C SER A 35 15.51 -9.00 -0.94
N LYS A 36 16.09 -7.86 -1.31
CA LYS A 36 17.25 -7.29 -0.60
C LYS A 36 16.93 -6.98 0.87
N ALA A 37 15.79 -6.37 1.15
CA ALA A 37 15.35 -6.07 2.52
C ALA A 37 15.19 -7.33 3.38
N LYS A 38 14.75 -8.43 2.78
CA LYS A 38 14.58 -9.71 3.43
C LYS A 38 15.93 -10.38 3.72
N GLU A 39 16.88 -10.32 2.80
CA GLU A 39 18.25 -10.82 2.98
C GLU A 39 19.01 -10.04 4.06
N ASP A 40 18.90 -8.71 4.04
CA ASP A 40 19.57 -7.81 4.99
C ASP A 40 18.82 -7.68 6.33
N CYS A 41 17.76 -8.46 6.54
CA CYS A 41 16.83 -8.26 7.67
C CYS A 41 17.51 -8.43 9.02
N GLN A 42 17.55 -7.34 9.79
CA GLN A 42 18.02 -7.31 11.18
C GLN A 42 16.92 -6.73 12.08
N GLU A 43 16.70 -7.37 13.23
CA GLU A 43 15.63 -6.99 14.15
C GLU A 43 15.82 -5.57 14.69
N GLY A 44 14.78 -4.75 14.63
CA GLY A 44 14.79 -3.37 15.12
C GLY A 44 15.49 -2.34 14.22
N LEU A 45 16.03 -2.74 13.06
CA LEU A 45 16.69 -1.83 12.12
C LEU A 45 15.78 -1.48 10.93
N LEU A 46 15.71 -0.18 10.64
CA LEU A 46 15.09 0.32 9.43
C LEU A 46 16.05 0.13 8.25
N LEU A 47 15.60 -0.57 7.21
CA LEU A 47 16.33 -0.68 5.96
C LEU A 47 15.69 0.22 4.91
N ALA A 48 16.51 0.99 4.18
CA ALA A 48 16.04 1.81 3.06
C ALA A 48 15.35 0.95 1.99
N SER A 49 15.84 -0.26 1.76
CA SER A 49 15.22 -1.25 0.88
C SER A 49 13.82 -1.67 1.33
N SER A 50 13.55 -1.74 2.65
CA SER A 50 12.20 -2.04 3.16
C SER A 50 11.23 -0.92 2.81
N VAL A 51 11.63 0.34 3.04
CA VAL A 51 10.81 1.51 2.72
C VAL A 51 10.51 1.56 1.23
N THR A 52 11.55 1.46 0.40
CA THR A 52 11.43 1.51 -1.06
C THR A 52 10.55 0.37 -1.59
N GLY A 53 10.75 -0.85 -1.09
CA GLY A 53 9.96 -2.02 -1.47
C GLY A 53 8.47 -1.88 -1.14
N ILE A 54 8.14 -1.38 0.06
CA ILE A 54 6.76 -1.12 0.47
C ILE A 54 6.12 -0.05 -0.42
N VAL A 55 6.82 1.05 -0.69
CA VAL A 55 6.31 2.14 -1.52
C VAL A 55 6.05 1.65 -2.95
N PHE A 56 6.99 0.93 -3.55
CA PHE A 56 6.79 0.39 -4.91
C PHE A 56 5.69 -0.68 -4.97
N SER A 57 5.53 -1.50 -3.92
CA SER A 57 4.42 -2.46 -3.84
C SER A 57 3.06 -1.75 -3.87
N ALA A 58 2.92 -0.68 -3.07
CA ALA A 58 1.71 0.14 -3.07
C ALA A 58 1.46 0.83 -4.42
N MET A 59 2.51 1.39 -5.04
CA MET A 59 2.41 2.01 -6.36
C MET A 59 2.02 1.02 -7.44
N SER A 60 2.50 -0.23 -7.38
CA SER A 60 2.10 -1.29 -8.32
C SER A 60 0.60 -1.58 -8.23
N ILE A 61 0.05 -1.68 -7.01
CA ILE A 61 -1.40 -1.87 -6.79
C ILE A 61 -2.20 -0.68 -7.34
N GLU A 62 -1.74 0.55 -7.10
CA GLU A 62 -2.42 1.76 -7.60
C GLU A 62 -2.38 1.86 -9.12
N SER A 63 -1.23 1.58 -9.73
CA SER A 63 -1.10 1.47 -11.18
C SER A 63 -2.00 0.39 -11.73
N PHE A 64 -2.13 -0.75 -11.04
CA PHE A 64 -2.97 -1.85 -11.48
C PHE A 64 -4.43 -1.43 -11.54
N VAL A 65 -4.92 -0.79 -10.48
CA VAL A 65 -6.27 -0.23 -10.44
C VAL A 65 -6.50 0.78 -11.55
N ASN A 66 -5.52 1.64 -11.83
CA ASN A 66 -5.66 2.69 -12.86
C ASN A 66 -5.61 2.12 -14.28
N GLU A 67 -4.74 1.14 -14.55
CA GLU A 67 -4.67 0.48 -15.86
C GLU A 67 -5.94 -0.35 -16.11
N VAL A 68 -6.39 -1.14 -15.13
CA VAL A 68 -7.56 -2.01 -15.28
C VAL A 68 -8.87 -1.22 -15.37
N CYS A 69 -8.99 -0.07 -14.69
CA CYS A 69 -10.26 0.65 -14.70
C CYS A 69 -10.61 1.22 -16.08
N GLU A 70 -9.63 1.56 -16.90
CA GLU A 70 -9.85 2.03 -18.27
C GLU A 70 -10.47 0.95 -19.17
N ASP A 71 -10.22 -0.32 -18.87
CA ASP A 71 -10.79 -1.47 -19.60
C ASP A 71 -12.16 -1.91 -19.08
N VAL A 72 -12.45 -1.65 -17.80
CA VAL A 72 -13.66 -2.15 -17.12
C VAL A 72 -14.77 -1.10 -17.09
N ILE A 73 -14.42 0.18 -16.95
CA ILE A 73 -15.37 1.26 -16.66
C ILE A 73 -15.53 2.15 -17.89
N PRO A 74 -16.78 2.48 -18.28
CA PRO A 74 -17.03 3.42 -19.37
C PRO A 74 -16.33 4.76 -19.15
N LYS A 75 -15.80 5.35 -20.23
CA LYS A 75 -15.01 6.58 -20.17
C LYS A 75 -15.74 7.74 -19.48
N GLU A 76 -17.04 7.81 -19.65
CA GLU A 76 -17.93 8.83 -19.07
C GLU A 76 -18.01 8.71 -17.54
N GLU A 77 -17.81 7.51 -17.01
CA GLU A 77 -17.92 7.19 -15.58
C GLU A 77 -16.57 7.13 -14.85
N LEU A 78 -15.45 7.10 -15.59
CA LEU A 78 -14.10 7.03 -15.01
C LEU A 78 -13.85 8.12 -13.96
N LYS A 79 -14.34 9.34 -14.18
CA LYS A 79 -14.16 10.43 -13.21
C LYS A 79 -14.89 10.14 -11.89
N ASP A 80 -16.07 9.55 -11.95
CA ASP A 80 -16.83 9.18 -10.75
C ASP A 80 -16.16 8.03 -10.03
N PHE A 81 -15.64 7.04 -10.76
CA PHE A 81 -14.84 5.96 -10.18
C PHE A 81 -13.54 6.45 -9.51
N ILE A 82 -12.75 7.27 -10.21
CA ILE A 82 -11.47 7.80 -9.69
C ILE A 82 -11.67 8.50 -8.34
N HIS A 83 -12.77 9.24 -8.20
CA HIS A 83 -13.12 9.99 -6.98
C HIS A 83 -14.07 9.24 -6.05
N LEU A 84 -14.40 7.98 -6.34
CA LEU A 84 -15.30 7.11 -5.56
C LEU A 84 -16.66 7.76 -5.26
N ARG A 85 -17.29 8.33 -6.29
CA ARG A 85 -18.57 9.04 -6.22
C ARG A 85 -19.72 8.16 -6.72
N ARG A 86 -20.95 8.60 -6.43
CA ARG A 86 -22.20 7.97 -6.92
C ARG A 86 -22.29 6.48 -6.55
N SER A 87 -22.26 5.59 -7.54
CA SER A 87 -22.29 4.13 -7.42
C SER A 87 -20.96 3.55 -6.95
N TYR A 88 -19.85 4.29 -7.05
CA TYR A 88 -18.50 3.82 -6.75
C TYR A 88 -18.05 4.17 -5.33
N ARG A 89 -18.95 4.12 -4.34
CA ARG A 89 -18.61 4.54 -2.97
C ARG A 89 -17.78 3.48 -2.26
N LYS A 90 -16.83 3.96 -1.46
CA LYS A 90 -16.11 3.14 -0.49
C LYS A 90 -16.98 2.75 0.69
N GLU A 91 -16.66 1.63 1.30
CA GLU A 91 -17.25 1.19 2.55
C GLU A 91 -16.60 1.88 3.75
N LYS A 92 -17.22 1.75 4.92
CA LYS A 92 -16.74 2.42 6.14
C LYS A 92 -15.45 1.75 6.62
N GLY A 93 -14.38 2.53 6.72
CA GLY A 93 -13.07 2.05 7.17
C GLY A 93 -12.16 1.55 6.05
N GLU A 94 -12.68 1.44 4.83
CA GLU A 94 -11.95 1.00 3.64
C GLU A 94 -11.09 2.14 3.06
N SER A 95 -9.88 1.81 2.60
CA SER A 95 -9.06 2.74 1.84
C SER A 95 -9.59 2.92 0.42
N SER A 96 -9.24 4.06 -0.20
CA SER A 96 -9.68 4.35 -1.56
C SER A 96 -9.18 3.32 -2.58
N VAL A 97 -8.01 2.73 -2.36
CA VAL A 97 -7.44 1.73 -3.27
C VAL A 97 -8.16 0.40 -3.12
N ALA A 98 -8.39 -0.06 -1.88
CA ALA A 98 -9.17 -1.27 -1.60
C ALA A 98 -10.60 -1.18 -2.19
N ALA A 99 -11.28 -0.04 -2.01
CA ALA A 99 -12.59 0.20 -2.59
C ALA A 99 -12.60 0.02 -4.11
N LYS A 100 -11.60 0.60 -4.79
CA LYS A 100 -11.46 0.48 -6.24
C LYS A 100 -11.22 -0.96 -6.68
N VAL A 101 -10.36 -1.70 -5.98
CA VAL A 101 -10.09 -3.11 -6.25
C VAL A 101 -11.38 -3.94 -6.12
N ARG A 102 -12.10 -3.83 -5.00
CA ARG A 102 -13.37 -4.53 -4.77
C ARG A 102 -14.39 -4.23 -5.86
N ILE A 103 -14.56 -2.95 -6.21
CA ILE A 103 -15.48 -2.50 -7.26
C ILE A 103 -15.11 -3.12 -8.61
N LEU A 104 -13.82 -3.09 -8.99
CA LEU A 104 -13.37 -3.62 -10.29
C LEU A 104 -13.61 -5.12 -10.41
N PHE A 105 -13.32 -5.89 -9.35
CA PHE A 105 -13.60 -7.34 -9.33
C PHE A 105 -15.10 -7.62 -9.42
N LYS A 106 -15.91 -6.88 -8.67
CA LYS A 106 -17.36 -7.04 -8.70
C LYS A 106 -17.95 -6.72 -10.06
N LEU A 107 -17.47 -5.67 -10.74
CA LEU A 107 -17.97 -5.28 -12.06
C LEU A 107 -17.51 -6.22 -13.17
N LYS A 108 -16.25 -6.68 -13.12
CA LYS A 108 -15.67 -7.49 -14.20
C LYS A 108 -16.06 -8.96 -14.11
N PHE A 109 -16.14 -9.52 -12.91
CA PHE A 109 -16.32 -10.97 -12.69
C PHE A 109 -17.54 -11.33 -11.85
N ASP A 110 -18.26 -10.34 -11.30
CA ASP A 110 -19.33 -10.55 -10.31
C ASP A 110 -18.87 -11.31 -9.04
N GLN A 111 -17.58 -11.20 -8.69
CA GLN A 111 -16.97 -11.89 -7.55
C GLN A 111 -16.37 -10.91 -6.55
N ASP A 112 -16.33 -11.35 -5.29
CA ASP A 112 -15.63 -10.66 -4.23
C ASP A 112 -14.14 -11.05 -4.22
N VAL A 113 -13.30 -10.12 -3.82
CA VAL A 113 -11.85 -10.37 -3.69
C VAL A 113 -11.60 -11.17 -2.42
N PRO A 114 -10.73 -12.20 -2.45
CA PRO A 114 -10.37 -12.96 -1.26
C PRO A 114 -9.94 -12.03 -0.10
N GLU A 115 -10.49 -12.26 1.10
CA GLU A 115 -10.27 -11.40 2.28
C GLU A 115 -8.78 -11.24 2.61
N ILE A 116 -7.99 -12.30 2.41
CA ILE A 116 -6.54 -12.27 2.66
C ILE A 116 -5.80 -11.29 1.75
N ILE A 117 -6.24 -11.16 0.49
CA ILE A 117 -5.67 -10.20 -0.48
C ILE A 117 -6.10 -8.79 -0.09
N MET A 118 -7.39 -8.60 0.24
CA MET A 118 -7.90 -7.30 0.68
C MET A 118 -7.22 -6.79 1.95
N ALA A 119 -7.02 -7.65 2.94
CA ALA A 119 -6.28 -7.32 4.16
C ALA A 119 -4.83 -6.91 3.86
N GLY A 120 -4.15 -7.65 2.98
CA GLY A 120 -2.78 -7.33 2.55
C GLY A 120 -2.69 -6.00 1.79
N ILE A 121 -3.67 -5.68 0.94
CA ILE A 121 -3.74 -4.37 0.26
C ILE A 121 -3.91 -3.25 1.29
N GLU A 122 -4.85 -3.39 2.23
CA GLU A 122 -5.08 -2.36 3.26
C GLU A 122 -3.84 -2.13 4.13
N GLU A 123 -3.16 -3.20 4.54
CA GLU A 123 -1.89 -3.10 5.27
C GLU A 123 -0.82 -2.37 4.44
N THR A 124 -0.67 -2.75 3.17
CA THR A 124 0.31 -2.14 2.25
C THR A 124 0.07 -0.64 2.09
N ILE A 125 -1.18 -0.24 1.86
CA ILE A 125 -1.57 1.18 1.70
C ILE A 125 -1.41 1.94 3.01
N SER A 126 -1.77 1.34 4.15
CA SER A 126 -1.58 1.92 5.47
C SER A 126 -0.10 2.19 5.77
N LEU A 127 0.77 1.20 5.55
CA LEU A 127 2.22 1.33 5.72
C LEU A 127 2.79 2.43 4.81
N ARG A 128 2.44 2.41 3.52
CA ARG A 128 2.87 3.45 2.57
C ARG A 128 2.42 4.84 3.00
N ASN A 129 1.18 5.01 3.45
CA ASN A 129 0.67 6.32 3.86
C ASN A 129 1.41 6.86 5.10
N ASN A 130 1.68 6.00 6.08
CA ASN A 130 2.45 6.36 7.27
C ASN A 130 3.91 6.69 6.95
N LEU A 131 4.50 6.05 5.95
CA LEU A 131 5.85 6.35 5.45
C LEU A 131 5.91 7.69 4.72
N VAL A 132 4.96 7.96 3.82
CA VAL A 132 4.94 9.19 3.00
C VAL A 132 4.52 10.41 3.81
N HIS A 133 3.59 10.25 4.75
CA HIS A 133 3.08 11.32 5.61
C HIS A 133 3.66 11.24 7.02
N TYR A 134 4.94 10.89 7.13
CA TYR A 134 5.62 10.72 8.41
C TYR A 134 5.46 11.95 9.31
N LYS A 135 4.82 11.76 10.45
CA LYS A 135 4.75 12.74 11.53
C LYS A 135 5.43 12.18 12.77
N LEU A 136 6.48 12.86 13.20
CA LEU A 136 7.33 12.43 14.32
C LEU A 136 6.50 12.10 15.58
N SER A 137 5.52 12.93 15.93
CA SER A 137 4.68 12.76 17.11
C SER A 137 3.73 11.55 17.04
N GLU A 138 3.27 11.19 15.84
CA GLU A 138 2.35 10.06 15.64
C GLU A 138 3.11 8.73 15.52
N MET A 139 4.34 8.79 14.99
CA MET A 139 5.16 7.63 14.63
C MET A 139 6.27 7.30 15.62
N ALA A 140 6.52 8.18 16.62
CA ALA A 140 7.45 7.92 17.71
C ALA A 140 6.92 6.84 18.66
N GLY A 141 7.85 6.15 19.31
CA GLY A 141 7.52 5.26 20.42
C GLY A 141 6.99 6.07 21.59
N LYS A 142 5.94 5.59 22.25
CA LYS A 142 5.30 6.28 23.37
C LYS A 142 5.37 5.43 24.61
N TYR A 143 5.89 6.02 25.68
CA TYR A 143 5.78 5.50 27.03
C TYR A 143 4.58 6.18 27.68
N ILE A 144 3.53 5.41 27.96
CA ILE A 144 2.33 5.91 28.62
C ILE A 144 2.54 5.75 30.12
N LEU A 145 2.78 6.88 30.78
CA LEU A 145 3.00 6.93 32.22
C LEU A 145 1.66 7.02 32.97
N PRO A 146 1.63 6.62 34.25
CA PRO A 146 0.46 6.81 35.10
C PRO A 146 0.01 8.28 35.17
N PRO A 147 -1.27 8.55 35.45
CA PRO A 147 -1.80 9.91 35.53
C PRO A 147 -1.07 10.76 36.57
N VAL A 148 -0.99 12.07 36.28
CA VAL A 148 -0.31 13.06 37.11
C VAL A 148 -0.85 13.08 38.54
N ALA A 149 0.03 12.86 39.52
CA ALA A 149 -0.33 12.96 40.93
C ALA A 149 -0.40 14.44 41.34
N LYS A 150 -1.31 14.76 42.29
CA LYS A 150 -1.38 16.08 42.93
C LYS A 150 -0.73 15.99 44.30
N THR A 151 0.38 16.69 44.48
CA THR A 151 1.11 16.72 45.76
C THR A 151 0.88 18.08 46.42
N PRO A 152 0.37 18.14 47.67
CA PRO A 152 0.19 19.40 48.38
C PRO A 152 1.54 20.02 48.73
N THR A 153 1.70 21.32 48.45
CA THR A 153 2.88 22.10 48.87
C THR A 153 2.63 22.77 50.21
N SER A 154 3.70 23.20 50.88
CA SER A 154 3.68 23.89 52.18
C SER A 154 2.80 25.15 52.21
N ASP A 155 2.53 25.73 51.04
CA ASP A 155 1.90 27.04 50.89
C ASP A 155 0.40 26.91 50.57
N GLY A 156 -0.16 25.70 50.69
CA GLY A 156 -1.56 25.40 50.38
C GLY A 156 -1.87 25.29 48.88
N GLN A 157 -0.85 25.31 48.02
CA GLN A 157 -0.99 25.08 46.59
C GLN A 157 -0.81 23.59 46.26
N PHE A 158 -1.29 23.16 45.08
CA PHE A 158 -1.10 21.80 44.60
C PHE A 158 -0.11 21.79 43.44
N MET A 159 0.92 20.96 43.55
CA MET A 159 1.85 20.71 42.47
C MET A 159 1.44 19.44 41.72
N HIS A 160 1.40 19.56 40.40
CA HIS A 160 1.24 18.43 39.50
C HIS A 160 2.59 17.76 39.29
N THR A 161 2.74 16.53 39.78
CA THR A 161 3.99 15.77 39.70
C THR A 161 3.84 14.58 38.79
N ILE A 162 4.74 14.47 37.80
CA ILE A 162 4.92 13.30 36.94
C ILE A 162 6.18 12.60 37.43
N ASP A 163 6.06 11.34 37.82
CA ASP A 163 7.20 10.53 38.23
C ASP A 163 7.71 9.71 37.04
N PHE A 164 8.86 10.12 36.49
CA PHE A 164 9.51 9.43 35.36
C PHE A 164 10.26 8.16 35.78
N THR A 165 10.34 7.87 37.08
CA THR A 165 10.98 6.64 37.60
C THR A 165 10.03 5.45 37.66
N VAL A 166 8.71 5.69 37.52
CA VAL A 166 7.69 4.64 37.51
C VAL A 166 7.71 3.91 36.17
N MET A 167 7.51 2.59 36.20
CA MET A 167 7.36 1.81 34.98
C MET A 167 6.13 2.30 34.18
N PRO A 168 6.26 2.42 32.85
CA PRO A 168 5.15 2.80 32.00
C PRO A 168 4.01 1.76 32.09
N GLU A 169 2.77 2.23 32.12
CA GLU A 169 1.59 1.36 32.08
C GLU A 169 1.47 0.65 30.72
N ARG A 170 1.87 1.34 29.65
CA ARG A 170 1.89 0.81 28.29
C ARG A 170 3.02 1.43 27.48
N VAL A 171 3.61 0.63 26.59
CA VAL A 171 4.57 1.10 25.59
C VAL A 171 3.98 0.89 24.20
N GLU A 172 3.84 1.97 23.43
CA GLU A 172 3.57 1.89 22.00
C GLU A 172 4.91 1.93 21.27
N PRO A 173 5.29 0.88 20.52
CA PRO A 173 6.55 0.88 19.79
C PRO A 173 6.52 1.93 18.67
N PRO A 174 7.70 2.48 18.27
CA PRO A 174 7.78 3.39 17.15
C PRO A 174 7.31 2.68 15.87
N PHE A 175 6.62 3.42 14.99
CA PHE A 175 6.12 2.91 13.72
C PHE A 175 7.21 2.23 12.89
N ILE A 176 8.45 2.71 13.01
CA ILE A 176 9.57 2.21 12.24
C ILE A 176 9.87 0.72 12.48
N GLN A 177 9.49 0.18 13.64
CA GLN A 177 9.61 -1.26 13.92
C GLN A 177 8.62 -2.11 13.11
N LYS A 178 7.57 -1.49 12.56
CA LYS A 178 6.64 -2.15 11.62
C LYS A 178 7.17 -2.18 10.18
N VAL A 179 8.26 -1.47 9.90
CA VAL A 179 8.87 -1.34 8.57
C VAL A 179 10.08 -2.27 8.50
N SER A 180 9.81 -3.58 8.47
CA SER A 180 10.83 -4.63 8.43
C SER A 180 10.93 -5.30 7.06
N GLY A 181 11.97 -6.10 6.84
CA GLY A 181 12.08 -6.93 5.63
C GLY A 181 10.91 -7.90 5.46
N LEU A 182 10.35 -8.41 6.56
CA LEU A 182 9.13 -9.23 6.55
C LEU A 182 7.90 -8.44 6.10
N ALA A 183 7.72 -7.22 6.61
CA ALA A 183 6.63 -6.35 6.19
C ALA A 183 6.75 -5.99 4.70
N ALA A 184 7.96 -5.68 4.23
CA ALA A 184 8.22 -5.41 2.82
C ALA A 184 7.90 -6.61 1.91
N ALA A 185 8.32 -7.82 2.32
CA ALA A 185 7.97 -9.05 1.61
C ALA A 185 6.46 -9.29 1.58
N SER A 186 5.75 -9.05 2.69
CA SER A 186 4.28 -9.15 2.76
C SER A 186 3.58 -8.19 1.80
N CYS A 187 4.02 -6.92 1.75
CA CYS A 187 3.48 -5.92 0.83
C CYS A 187 3.66 -6.33 -0.64
N PHE A 188 4.86 -6.79 -1.01
CA PHE A 188 5.13 -7.30 -2.35
C PHE A 188 4.25 -8.51 -2.68
N ASN A 189 4.18 -9.48 -1.77
CA ASN A 189 3.38 -10.69 -1.95
C ASN A 189 1.88 -10.38 -2.10
N SER A 190 1.40 -9.33 -1.43
CA SER A 190 0.02 -8.86 -1.54
C SER A 190 -0.25 -8.28 -2.92
N ALA A 191 0.64 -7.42 -3.44
CA ALA A 191 0.55 -6.89 -4.79
C ALA A 191 0.60 -8.01 -5.86
N LEU A 192 1.55 -8.93 -5.74
CA LEU A 192 1.67 -10.08 -6.62
C LEU A 192 0.42 -10.97 -6.58
N SER A 193 -0.12 -11.23 -5.39
CA SER A 193 -1.32 -12.06 -5.22
C SER A 193 -2.56 -11.41 -5.85
N LEU A 194 -2.73 -10.09 -5.71
CA LEU A 194 -3.82 -9.36 -6.36
C LEU A 194 -3.80 -9.53 -7.89
N ILE A 195 -2.63 -9.33 -8.50
CA ILE A 195 -2.52 -9.35 -9.97
C ILE A 195 -2.67 -10.79 -10.49
N ASN A 196 -2.10 -11.77 -9.78
CA ASN A 196 -2.28 -13.18 -10.14
C ASN A 196 -3.73 -13.64 -9.97
N GLU A 197 -4.44 -13.17 -8.95
CA GLU A 197 -5.87 -13.46 -8.77
C GLU A 197 -6.69 -12.89 -9.94
N TRP A 198 -6.46 -11.63 -10.29
CA TRP A 198 -7.12 -10.98 -11.43
C TRP A 198 -6.90 -11.73 -12.74
N GLY A 199 -5.66 -12.13 -13.00
CA GLY A 199 -5.30 -12.83 -14.22
C GLY A 199 -5.78 -14.28 -14.25
N SER A 200 -5.80 -14.97 -13.09
CA SER A 200 -6.41 -16.29 -12.98
C SER A 200 -7.89 -16.27 -13.36
N LEU A 201 -8.63 -15.24 -12.96
CA LEU A 201 -10.02 -15.03 -13.37
C LEU A 201 -10.17 -14.69 -14.86
N HIS A 202 -9.12 -14.18 -15.52
CA HIS A 202 -9.04 -14.02 -16.98
C HIS A 202 -8.59 -15.31 -17.72
N GLY A 203 -8.31 -16.39 -16.99
CA GLY A 203 -7.82 -17.64 -17.56
C GLY A 203 -6.31 -17.67 -17.83
N GLU A 204 -5.55 -16.71 -17.31
CA GLU A 204 -4.10 -16.69 -17.38
C GLU A 204 -3.50 -17.57 -16.26
N LYS A 205 -2.57 -18.46 -16.61
CA LYS A 205 -1.91 -19.35 -15.63
C LYS A 205 -0.74 -18.69 -14.90
N ASP A 206 -0.10 -17.71 -15.54
CA ASP A 206 1.02 -16.94 -14.99
C ASP A 206 0.95 -15.52 -15.56
N SER A 207 0.30 -14.63 -14.82
CA SER A 207 0.10 -13.24 -15.25
C SER A 207 1.36 -12.40 -15.11
N ILE A 208 2.35 -12.86 -14.34
CA ILE A 208 3.59 -12.14 -14.08
C ILE A 208 4.79 -13.10 -14.11
N PRO A 209 5.23 -13.48 -15.32
CA PRO A 209 6.34 -14.41 -15.46
C PRO A 209 7.62 -13.91 -14.78
N GLY A 210 8.31 -14.83 -14.10
CA GLY A 210 9.61 -14.60 -13.48
C GLY A 210 9.59 -13.95 -12.10
N LEU A 211 8.42 -13.58 -11.55
CA LEU A 211 8.29 -13.11 -10.17
C LEU A 211 7.66 -14.18 -9.29
N GLN A 212 8.21 -14.38 -8.09
CA GLN A 212 7.74 -15.38 -7.13
C GLN A 212 7.52 -14.73 -5.76
N LYS A 213 6.70 -15.35 -4.92
CA LYS A 213 6.51 -14.89 -3.54
C LYS A 213 7.84 -14.91 -2.79
N ILE A 214 8.09 -13.87 -2.01
CA ILE A 214 9.25 -13.78 -1.12
C ILE A 214 8.86 -14.44 0.21
N THR A 215 9.57 -15.50 0.60
CA THR A 215 9.36 -16.28 1.84
C THR A 215 10.28 -15.82 2.96
#